data_AF-A0AAX2LW94-F1
#
_entry.id   AF-A0AAX2LW94-F1
#
_cell.length_a   1.000
_cell.length_b   1.000
_cell.length_c   1.000
_cell.angle_alpha   90.00
_cell.angle_beta   90.00
_cell.angle_gamma   90.00
#
_symmetry.space_group_name_H-M   'P 1'
#
loop_
_entity.id
_entity.type
_entity.pdbx_description
1 polymer ?
#
loop_
_entity_poly.entity_id
_entity_poly.type
_entity_poly.pdbx_seq_one_letter_code
_entity_poly.pdbx_strand_id
1 'polypeptide(L)'
;MQISVDVHNYMETLVGQVLAQEYYVENYSNEQLADLACLALSQIRPIYIRHDIDFLSALPEARLVILKKRAETAIEAAESMIVDDRRKNRDDDLPVVIAQTRFDDDAELEWYEKPILGHKDPA
;
A
#
# COMPACT_ATOMS: atom_id res chain seq x y z
N MET A 1 13.21 18.45 -0.56
CA MET A 1 14.24 17.53 -0.04
C MET A 1 13.93 16.17 -0.64
N GLN A 2 14.81 15.62 -1.48
CA GLN A 2 14.65 14.31 -2.13
C GLN A 2 15.52 13.33 -1.34
N ILE A 3 14.94 12.24 -0.81
CA ILE A 3 15.58 11.32 0.15
C ILE A 3 16.65 10.40 -0.49
N SER A 4 17.12 10.71 -1.71
CA SER A 4 17.88 9.87 -2.66
C SER A 4 16.99 9.07 -3.61
N VAL A 5 17.48 8.85 -4.83
CA VAL A 5 16.79 8.14 -5.93
C VAL A 5 16.60 6.65 -5.61
N ASP A 6 17.35 6.15 -4.63
CA ASP A 6 17.41 4.73 -4.29
C ASP A 6 16.44 4.35 -3.17
N VAL A 7 15.63 5.29 -2.63
CA VAL A 7 14.64 4.98 -1.60
C VAL A 7 13.24 4.96 -2.21
N HIS A 8 12.58 3.81 -2.14
CA HIS A 8 11.24 3.58 -2.71
C HIS A 8 10.34 2.87 -1.72
N ASN A 9 9.03 2.96 -1.96
CA ASN A 9 8.04 2.22 -1.19
C ASN A 9 7.93 0.79 -1.75
N TYR A 10 8.34 -0.21 -0.97
CA TYR A 10 8.27 -1.62 -1.37
C TYR A 10 6.85 -2.09 -1.72
N MET A 11 5.81 -1.44 -1.16
CA MET A 11 4.43 -1.76 -1.51
C MET A 11 4.11 -1.43 -2.97
N GLU A 12 4.84 -0.51 -3.63
CA GLU A 12 4.71 -0.26 -5.07
C GLU A 12 5.09 -1.50 -5.89
N THR A 13 6.14 -2.23 -5.46
CA THR A 13 6.54 -3.50 -6.07
C THR A 13 5.43 -4.54 -5.96
N LEU A 14 4.81 -4.68 -4.78
CA LEU A 14 3.75 -5.66 -4.57
C LEU A 14 2.47 -5.31 -5.34
N VAL A 15 2.07 -4.03 -5.34
CA VAL A 15 0.93 -3.54 -6.13
C VAL A 15 1.18 -3.77 -7.62
N GLY A 16 2.37 -3.44 -8.12
CA GLY A 16 2.74 -3.68 -9.51
C GLY A 16 2.70 -5.16 -9.90
N GLN A 17 3.11 -6.07 -9.01
CA GLN A 17 3.03 -7.52 -9.24
C GLN A 17 1.59 -8.01 -9.40
N VAL A 18 0.66 -7.48 -8.60
CA VAL A 18 -0.76 -7.85 -8.71
C VAL A 18 -1.37 -7.28 -9.99
N LEU A 19 -1.12 -6.00 -10.30
CA LEU A 19 -1.63 -5.36 -11.52
C LEU A 19 -1.04 -5.92 -12.83
N ALA A 20 0.10 -6.61 -12.75
CA ALA A 20 0.69 -7.32 -13.89
C ALA A 20 0.02 -8.67 -14.18
N GLN A 21 -0.93 -9.14 -13.35
CA GLN A 21 -1.69 -10.35 -13.63
C GLN A 21 -2.57 -10.16 -14.88
N GLU A 22 -2.73 -11.23 -15.67
CA GLU A 22 -3.44 -11.24 -16.96
C GLU A 22 -4.84 -10.60 -16.86
N TYR A 23 -5.57 -10.91 -15.79
CA TYR A 23 -6.87 -10.30 -15.50
C TYR A 23 -6.84 -8.75 -15.56
N TYR A 24 -5.90 -8.10 -14.89
CA TYR A 24 -5.84 -6.64 -14.85
C TYR A 24 -5.34 -6.06 -16.17
N VAL A 25 -4.34 -6.68 -16.78
CA VAL A 25 -3.74 -6.22 -18.03
C VAL A 25 -4.73 -6.29 -19.21
N GLU A 26 -5.60 -7.29 -19.23
CA GLU A 26 -6.60 -7.46 -20.31
C GLU A 26 -7.84 -6.59 -20.13
N ASN A 27 -8.23 -6.28 -18.89
CA ASN A 27 -9.48 -5.58 -18.60
C ASN A 27 -9.33 -4.06 -18.41
N TYR A 28 -8.11 -3.56 -18.20
CA TYR A 28 -7.88 -2.14 -17.88
C TYR A 28 -6.82 -1.51 -18.78
N SER A 29 -7.02 -0.23 -19.12
CA SER A 29 -6.02 0.57 -19.82
C SER A 29 -4.84 0.93 -18.91
N ASN A 30 -3.70 1.32 -19.48
CA ASN A 30 -2.54 1.79 -18.70
C ASN A 30 -2.88 2.96 -17.77
N GLU A 31 -3.78 3.86 -18.17
CA GLU A 31 -4.25 4.96 -17.32
C GLU A 31 -5.09 4.43 -16.15
N GLN A 32 -5.99 3.49 -16.41
CA GLN A 32 -6.82 2.87 -15.36
C GLN A 32 -5.98 2.03 -14.39
N LEU A 33 -4.94 1.33 -14.88
CA LEU A 33 -3.99 0.60 -14.03
C LEU A 33 -3.21 1.56 -13.13
N ALA A 34 -2.81 2.73 -13.62
CA ALA A 34 -2.17 3.77 -12.81
C ALA A 34 -3.13 4.32 -11.73
N ASP A 35 -4.40 4.54 -12.07
CA ASP A 35 -5.43 4.94 -11.11
C ASP A 35 -5.67 3.89 -10.03
N LEU A 36 -5.76 2.61 -10.41
CA LEU A 36 -5.85 1.47 -9.48
C LEU A 36 -4.66 1.44 -8.53
N ALA A 37 -3.45 1.58 -9.05
CA ALA A 37 -2.24 1.63 -8.24
C ALA A 37 -2.28 2.79 -7.24
N CYS A 38 -2.68 3.98 -7.68
CA CYS A 38 -2.79 5.17 -6.83
C CYS A 38 -3.80 4.98 -5.69
N LEU A 39 -4.99 4.46 -6.00
CA LEU A 39 -6.03 4.16 -5.02
C LEU A 39 -5.59 3.06 -4.04
N ALA A 40 -4.97 1.99 -4.53
CA ALA A 40 -4.49 0.90 -3.68
C ALA A 40 -3.37 1.36 -2.72
N LEU A 41 -2.38 2.10 -3.22
CA LEU A 41 -1.27 2.62 -2.41
C LEU A 41 -1.74 3.60 -1.34
N SER A 42 -2.83 4.33 -1.58
CA SER A 42 -3.44 5.24 -0.60
C SER A 42 -4.11 4.53 0.57
N GLN A 43 -4.41 3.22 0.44
CA GLN A 43 -5.12 2.43 1.45
C GLN A 43 -4.20 1.59 2.35
N ILE A 44 -2.92 1.46 2.00
CA ILE A 44 -1.96 0.56 2.67
C ILE A 44 -0.80 1.33 3.28
N ARG A 45 -0.21 0.79 4.35
CA ARG A 45 0.96 1.41 5.02
C ARG A 45 2.17 1.36 4.08
N PRO A 46 2.82 2.50 3.77
CA PRO A 46 4.02 2.49 2.95
C PRO A 46 5.21 1.92 3.72
N ILE A 47 6.09 1.20 3.01
CA ILE A 47 7.33 0.62 3.57
C ILE A 47 8.49 1.15 2.73
N TYR A 48 9.15 2.20 3.20
CA TYR A 48 10.28 2.79 2.49
C TYR A 48 11.58 2.04 2.77
N ILE A 49 12.20 1.53 1.72
CA ILE A 49 13.45 0.78 1.76
C ILE A 49 14.42 1.33 0.73
N ARG A 50 15.70 0.99 0.88
CA ARG A 50 16.72 1.30 -0.14
C ARG A 50 17.01 0.13 -1.07
N HIS A 51 17.13 -1.08 -0.51
CA HIS A 51 17.47 -2.28 -1.27
C HIS A 51 16.52 -3.41 -0.93
N ASP A 52 15.84 -3.95 -1.94
CA ASP A 52 14.90 -5.07 -1.78
C ASP A 52 15.57 -6.30 -1.17
N ILE A 53 16.84 -6.57 -1.53
CA ILE A 53 17.59 -7.73 -1.03
C ILE A 53 17.74 -7.66 0.49
N ASP A 54 18.14 -6.51 1.03
CA ASP A 54 18.34 -6.32 2.46
C ASP A 54 17.00 -6.49 3.20
N PHE A 55 15.94 -5.84 2.69
CA PHE A 55 14.60 -5.94 3.26
C PHE A 55 14.08 -7.39 3.26
N LEU A 56 14.15 -8.07 2.13
CA LEU A 56 13.67 -9.44 1.97
C LEU A 56 14.50 -10.45 2.78
N SER A 57 15.81 -10.22 2.92
CA SER A 57 16.68 -11.09 3.73
C SER A 57 16.37 -11.04 5.23
N ALA A 58 15.84 -9.91 5.71
CA ALA A 58 15.47 -9.71 7.10
C ALA A 58 13.97 -9.98 7.37
N LEU A 59 13.14 -10.05 6.33
CA LEU A 59 11.69 -10.19 6.45
C LEU A 59 11.29 -11.67 6.61
N PRO A 60 10.54 -12.03 7.68
CA PRO A 60 9.97 -13.38 7.80
C PRO A 60 9.01 -13.70 6.65
N GLU A 61 9.04 -14.94 6.15
CA GLU A 61 8.20 -15.38 5.04
C GLU A 61 6.70 -15.16 5.30
N ALA A 62 6.23 -15.49 6.52
CA ALA A 62 4.85 -15.27 6.92
C ALA A 62 4.42 -13.79 6.77
N ARG A 63 5.35 -12.85 7.04
CA ARG A 63 5.07 -11.42 6.88
C ARG A 63 4.99 -11.03 5.41
N LEU A 64 5.84 -11.58 4.56
CA LEU A 64 5.75 -11.36 3.11
C LEU A 64 4.40 -11.80 2.55
N VAL A 65 3.86 -12.93 3.01
CA VAL A 65 2.51 -13.40 2.63
C VAL A 65 1.44 -12.38 3.06
N ILE A 66 1.53 -11.84 4.27
CA ILE A 66 0.60 -10.80 4.76
C ILE A 66 0.69 -9.53 3.89
N LEU A 67 1.89 -9.06 3.56
CA LEU A 67 2.07 -7.87 2.73
C LEU A 67 1.50 -8.06 1.33
N LYS A 68 1.72 -9.23 0.72
CA LYS A 68 1.11 -9.59 -0.57
C LYS A 68 -0.42 -9.57 -0.48
N LYS A 69 -0.99 -10.19 0.56
CA LYS A 69 -2.45 -10.24 0.71
C LYS A 69 -3.06 -8.85 0.92
N ARG A 70 -2.36 -7.96 1.62
CA ARG A 70 -2.76 -6.55 1.76
C ARG A 70 -2.78 -5.82 0.41
N ALA A 71 -1.77 -6.04 -0.44
CA ALA A 71 -1.73 -5.44 -1.78
C ALA A 71 -2.89 -5.93 -2.65
N GLU A 72 -3.17 -7.24 -2.66
CA GLU A 72 -4.34 -7.81 -3.36
C GLU A 72 -5.65 -7.18 -2.88
N THR A 73 -5.88 -7.18 -1.56
CA THR A 73 -7.11 -6.64 -0.95
C THR A 73 -7.30 -5.16 -1.28
N ALA A 74 -6.21 -4.38 -1.30
CA ALA A 74 -6.27 -2.96 -1.63
C ALA A 74 -6.60 -2.70 -3.10
N ILE A 75 -6.14 -3.56 -4.01
CA ILE A 75 -6.48 -3.48 -5.44
C ILE A 75 -7.93 -3.89 -5.67
N GLU A 76 -8.40 -4.97 -5.05
CA GLU A 76 -9.82 -5.37 -5.11
C GLU A 76 -10.74 -4.23 -4.61
N ALA A 77 -10.35 -3.57 -3.52
CA ALA A 77 -11.07 -2.40 -3.02
C ALA A 77 -11.01 -1.22 -4.00
N ALA A 78 -9.83 -0.91 -4.57
CA ALA A 78 -9.68 0.15 -5.57
C ALA A 78 -10.50 -0.12 -6.83
N GLU A 79 -10.55 -1.37 -7.30
CA GLU A 79 -11.32 -1.83 -8.44
C GLU A 79 -12.81 -1.59 -8.25
N SER A 80 -13.34 -1.93 -7.06
CA SER A 80 -14.74 -1.65 -6.71
C SER A 80 -15.07 -0.15 -6.79
N MET A 81 -14.13 0.73 -6.42
CA MET A 81 -14.34 2.18 -6.49
C MET A 81 -14.38 2.73 -7.92
N ILE A 82 -13.70 2.08 -8.87
CA ILE A 82 -13.71 2.45 -10.29
C ILE A 82 -14.93 1.87 -11.01
N VAL A 83 -15.32 0.62 -10.69
CA VAL A 83 -16.50 -0.02 -11.31
C VAL A 83 -17.79 0.63 -10.82
N ASP A 84 -17.91 0.84 -9.51
CA ASP A 84 -19.07 1.50 -8.89
C ASP A 84 -18.92 3.02 -8.84
N ASP A 85 -18.17 3.62 -9.79
CA ASP A 85 -17.77 5.03 -9.73
C ASP A 85 -18.96 5.97 -9.50
N ARG A 86 -19.10 6.38 -8.24
CA ARG A 86 -20.13 7.31 -7.76
C ARG A 86 -19.94 8.71 -8.33
N ARG A 87 -18.79 9.00 -8.94
CA ARG A 87 -18.47 10.31 -9.58
C ARG A 87 -19.21 10.54 -10.89
N LYS A 88 -19.98 9.57 -11.40
CA LYS A 88 -20.93 9.79 -12.49
C LYS A 88 -22.00 10.85 -12.15
N ASN A 89 -22.29 11.10 -10.87
CA ASN A 89 -23.11 12.21 -10.40
C ASN A 89 -22.23 13.27 -9.72
N ARG A 90 -21.57 14.12 -10.52
CA ARG A 90 -20.65 15.16 -10.04
C ARG A 90 -21.34 16.32 -9.29
N ASP A 91 -22.67 16.35 -9.23
CA ASP A 91 -23.46 17.46 -8.67
C ASP A 91 -24.00 17.23 -7.25
N ASP A 92 -24.12 15.98 -6.78
CA ASP A 92 -24.69 15.72 -5.45
C ASP A 92 -23.69 14.97 -4.55
N ASP A 93 -23.29 15.67 -3.49
CA ASP A 93 -22.63 15.19 -2.28
C ASP A 93 -21.48 14.18 -2.48
N LEU A 94 -20.25 14.70 -2.44
CA LEU A 94 -19.05 13.90 -2.20
C LEU A 94 -19.24 13.09 -0.90
N PRO A 95 -19.41 11.76 -0.95
CA PRO A 95 -19.33 10.98 0.27
C PRO A 95 -17.88 11.07 0.71
N VAL A 96 -17.64 11.67 1.88
CA VAL A 96 -16.36 11.52 2.58
C VAL A 96 -16.25 10.03 2.90
N VAL A 97 -15.62 9.27 2.01
CA VAL A 97 -15.10 7.96 2.35
C VAL A 97 -13.95 8.27 3.28
N ILE A 98 -14.27 8.38 4.57
CA ILE A 98 -13.27 8.15 5.61
C ILE A 98 -12.87 6.71 5.32
N ALA A 99 -11.77 6.53 4.60
CA ALA A 99 -11.08 5.27 4.60
C ALA A 99 -10.91 5.00 6.08
N GLN A 100 -11.66 4.04 6.62
CA GLN A 100 -11.29 3.44 7.87
C GLN A 100 -10.03 2.63 7.55
N THR A 101 -8.94 3.31 7.21
CA THR A 101 -7.62 2.94 7.65
C THR A 101 -7.65 3.07 9.17
N ARG A 102 -8.46 2.20 9.80
CA ARG A 102 -8.02 1.48 10.96
C ARG A 102 -6.81 0.69 10.47
N PHE A 103 -5.70 1.41 10.27
CA PHE A 103 -4.42 0.86 10.67
C PHE A 103 -4.72 0.26 12.03
N ASP A 104 -4.42 -1.02 12.16
CA ASP A 104 -4.64 -1.75 13.40
C ASP A 104 -3.73 -1.06 14.43
N ASP A 105 -4.19 0.08 14.96
CA ASP A 105 -3.46 0.95 15.88
C ASP A 105 -3.23 0.19 17.20
N ASP A 106 -4.04 -0.85 17.42
CA ASP A 106 -3.98 -1.82 18.50
C ASP A 106 -3.11 -3.06 18.18
N ALA A 107 -2.61 -3.23 16.94
CA ALA A 107 -1.66 -4.30 16.64
C ALA A 107 -0.31 -3.99 17.29
N GLU A 108 0.19 -4.91 18.10
CA GLU A 108 1.52 -4.78 18.72
C GLU A 108 2.57 -4.47 17.64
N LEU A 109 3.30 -3.37 17.86
CA LEU A 109 4.41 -2.94 17.01
C LEU A 109 5.40 -4.11 16.83
N GLU A 110 5.58 -4.55 15.59
CA GLU A 110 6.52 -5.62 15.29
C GLU A 110 7.96 -5.16 15.59
N TRP A 111 8.89 -6.08 15.81
CA TRP A 111 10.25 -5.77 16.31
C TRP A 111 11.01 -4.73 15.46
N TYR A 112 10.75 -4.64 14.16
CA TYR A 112 11.30 -3.63 13.25
C TYR A 112 10.57 -2.27 13.28
N GLU A 113 9.48 -2.15 14.03
CA GLU A 113 8.67 -0.93 14.19
C GLU A 113 9.04 -0.14 15.45
N LYS A 114 9.86 -0.71 16.34
CA LYS A 114 10.45 0.05 17.44
C LYS A 114 11.63 0.89 16.92
N PRO A 115 11.65 2.21 17.14
CA PRO A 115 12.80 3.03 16.82
C PRO A 115 14.06 2.43 17.44
N ILE A 116 15.11 2.23 16.63
CA ILE A 116 16.40 1.69 17.09
C ILE A 116 17.02 2.58 18.20
N LEU A 117 16.61 3.85 18.25
CA LEU A 117 16.98 4.79 19.30
C LEU A 117 16.18 4.51 20.58
N GLY A 118 16.78 3.73 21.48
CA GLY A 118 16.36 3.70 22.87
C GLY A 118 16.41 5.12 23.44
N HIS A 119 15.25 5.67 23.80
CA HIS A 119 15.21 6.87 24.61
C HIS A 119 15.86 6.51 25.95
N LYS A 120 17.02 7.09 26.26
CA LYS A 120 17.44 7.17 27.66
C LYS A 120 16.48 8.15 28.31
N ASP A 121 15.60 7.63 29.17
CA ASP A 121 14.79 8.48 30.02
C ASP A 121 15.71 9.47 30.75
N PRO A 122 15.45 10.79 30.69
CA PRO A 122 16.15 11.73 31.55
C PRO A 122 15.77 11.43 33.01
N ALA A 123 16.81 11.27 33.84
CA ALA A 123 16.71 10.99 35.27
C ALA A 123 15.98 12.09 36.06
#